data_AF-A0A5J6YY85-F1
#
_entry.id   AF-A0A5J6YY85-F1
#
_cell.length_a   1.000
_cell.length_b   1.000
_cell.length_c   1.000
_cell.angle_alpha   90.00
_cell.angle_beta   90.00
_cell.angle_gamma   90.00
#
_symmetry.space_group_name_H-M   'P 1'
#
loop_
_entity.id
_entity.type
_entity.pdbx_description
1 polymer ?
#
loop_
_entity_poly.entity_id
_entity_poly.type
_entity_poly.pdbx_seq_one_letter_code
_entity_poly.pdbx_strand_id
1 'polypeptide(L)'
;MKGSIWRFWPLVLMGLSHAAAAPNCDTLRLNHFEAIRYIDKAEFPNPSKEVLIGIQEMKKPVAVCGLAVENTTNLITIKAKKRDILAFSTNTTGDTSPISLSSYSIRQDGLVVEGIKINITMLDTDKNYSAKASIPGLMIDNSAVGMRIDGGKLLPMYWPDGDWNRIAIPKKTRTLEFYLKSELDTNWQRVSVDLKSPTIKVYRKFPFPAK
;
A
#
# COMPACT_ATOMS: atom_id res chain seq x y z
N MET A 1 -1.64 -10.43 77.45
CA MET A 1 -2.67 -9.69 76.68
C MET A 1 -2.02 -8.53 75.94
N LYS A 2 -2.07 -8.54 74.60
CA LYS A 2 -2.14 -7.40 73.65
C LYS A 2 -1.69 -7.91 72.26
N GLY A 3 -2.65 -8.37 71.47
CA GLY A 3 -2.47 -8.67 70.05
C GLY A 3 -2.69 -7.40 69.24
N SER A 4 -1.72 -7.04 68.39
CA SER A 4 -1.80 -5.90 67.48
C SER A 4 -2.33 -6.38 66.14
N ILE A 5 -3.53 -5.94 65.75
CA ILE A 5 -4.17 -6.26 64.48
C ILE A 5 -3.74 -5.21 63.45
N TRP A 6 -2.81 -5.56 62.58
CA TRP A 6 -2.45 -4.76 61.41
C TRP A 6 -3.53 -4.93 60.34
N ARG A 7 -4.31 -3.87 60.09
CA ARG A 7 -5.24 -3.79 58.95
C ARG A 7 -4.45 -3.44 57.69
N PHE A 8 -4.09 -4.44 56.90
CA PHE A 8 -3.69 -4.25 55.50
C PHE A 8 -4.94 -3.86 54.69
N TRP A 9 -5.02 -2.62 54.25
CA TRP A 9 -5.96 -2.20 53.21
C TRP A 9 -5.40 -2.63 51.85
N PRO A 10 -6.12 -3.45 51.05
CA PRO A 10 -5.72 -3.69 49.67
C PRO A 10 -5.97 -2.41 48.87
N LEU A 11 -4.88 -1.77 48.44
CA LEU A 11 -4.91 -0.68 47.48
C LEU A 11 -5.36 -1.28 46.13
N VAL A 12 -6.64 -1.15 45.81
CA VAL A 12 -7.17 -1.49 44.49
C VAL A 12 -6.63 -0.46 43.51
N LEU A 13 -5.52 -0.78 42.85
CA LEU A 13 -5.04 -0.07 41.67
C LEU A 13 -6.08 -0.27 40.56
N MET A 14 -7.07 0.63 40.51
CA MET A 14 -7.93 0.79 39.34
C MET A 14 -7.07 1.36 38.21
N GLY A 15 -6.38 0.48 37.48
CA GLY A 15 -5.79 0.82 36.21
C GLY A 15 -6.90 1.21 35.24
N LEU A 16 -7.03 2.52 34.97
CA LEU A 16 -7.86 3.03 33.89
C LEU A 16 -7.32 2.44 32.58
N SER A 17 -7.93 1.33 32.16
CA SER A 17 -7.75 0.77 30.83
C SER A 17 -8.42 1.73 29.86
N HIS A 18 -7.71 2.77 29.45
CA HIS A 18 -8.19 3.66 28.41
C HIS A 18 -8.28 2.85 27.13
N ALA A 19 -9.51 2.52 26.73
CA ALA A 19 -9.77 1.92 25.44
C ALA A 19 -9.19 2.85 24.36
N ALA A 20 -8.46 2.27 23.41
CA ALA A 20 -7.93 3.04 22.28
C ALA A 20 -9.10 3.73 21.56
N ALA A 21 -8.93 5.01 21.24
CA ALA A 21 -9.94 5.79 20.55
C ALA A 21 -10.33 5.09 19.23
N ALA A 22 -11.62 5.14 18.89
CA ALA A 22 -12.12 4.46 17.69
C ALA A 22 -11.61 5.16 16.41
N PRO A 23 -11.23 4.43 15.35
CA PRO A 23 -10.74 5.03 14.10
C PRO A 23 -11.82 5.82 13.37
N ASN A 24 -11.48 6.97 12.80
CA ASN A 24 -12.33 7.70 11.85
C ASN A 24 -12.12 7.16 10.43
N CYS A 25 -12.99 6.23 10.01
CA CYS A 25 -12.87 5.53 8.74
C CYS A 25 -12.91 6.43 7.49
N ASP A 26 -13.49 7.63 7.58
CA ASP A 26 -13.55 8.56 6.43
C ASP A 26 -12.18 9.19 6.13
N THR A 27 -11.28 9.17 7.12
CA THR A 27 -9.91 9.68 7.01
C THR A 27 -8.90 8.60 6.63
N LEU A 28 -9.33 7.33 6.55
CA LEU A 28 -8.44 6.22 6.20
C LEU A 28 -7.90 6.38 4.78
N ARG A 29 -6.58 6.40 4.64
CA ARG A 29 -5.87 6.43 3.36
C ARG A 29 -4.72 5.43 3.38
N LEU A 30 -4.45 4.84 2.22
CA LEU A 30 -3.25 4.07 1.97
C LEU A 30 -2.21 5.01 1.33
N ASN A 31 -1.14 5.33 2.08
CA ASN A 31 -0.02 6.10 1.56
C ASN A 31 0.95 5.13 0.90
N HIS A 32 0.83 4.95 -0.41
CA HIS A 32 1.72 4.06 -1.16
C HIS A 32 1.70 2.62 -0.59
N PHE A 33 2.72 1.79 -0.84
CA PHE A 33 2.93 0.56 -0.07
C PHE A 33 3.76 0.79 1.20
N GLU A 34 3.76 2.03 1.68
CA GLU A 34 4.59 2.48 2.80
C GLU A 34 3.80 2.47 4.10
N ALA A 35 2.60 3.08 4.12
CA ALA A 35 1.87 3.25 5.35
C ALA A 35 0.35 3.27 5.22
N ILE A 36 -0.32 2.87 6.29
CA ILE A 36 -1.75 3.10 6.54
C ILE A 36 -1.86 4.37 7.39
N ARG A 37 -2.66 5.35 6.95
CA ARG A 37 -2.86 6.62 7.66
C ARG A 37 -4.35 6.82 7.96
N TYR A 38 -4.68 7.21 9.19
CA TYR A 38 -6.02 7.66 9.57
C TYR A 38 -5.96 8.56 10.81
N ILE A 39 -7.09 9.16 11.16
CA ILE A 39 -7.25 9.96 12.36
C ILE A 39 -8.22 9.21 13.29
N ASP A 40 -7.91 9.12 14.58
CA ASP A 40 -8.85 8.62 15.57
C ASP A 40 -9.97 9.63 15.82
N LYS A 41 -11.18 9.15 16.12
CA LYS A 41 -12.26 10.01 16.58
C LYS A 41 -11.85 10.65 17.91
N ALA A 42 -12.11 11.95 18.05
CA ALA A 42 -11.98 12.61 19.34
C ALA A 42 -13.02 12.04 20.31
N GLU A 43 -12.61 11.72 21.53
CA GLU A 43 -13.48 11.24 22.60
C GLU A 43 -13.03 11.90 23.90
N PHE A 44 -13.86 12.75 24.48
CA PHE A 44 -13.51 13.49 25.69
C PHE A 44 -12.98 12.55 26.81
N PRO A 45 -11.82 12.85 27.43
CA PRO A 45 -11.00 14.07 27.30
C PRO A 45 -9.90 14.01 26.22
N ASN A 46 -9.84 12.93 25.43
CA ASN A 46 -8.79 12.68 24.46
C ASN A 46 -9.10 13.36 23.11
N PRO A 47 -8.22 14.24 22.60
CA PRO A 47 -8.36 14.81 21.28
C PRO A 47 -8.13 13.75 20.20
N SER A 48 -8.59 14.04 18.97
CA SER A 48 -8.25 13.23 17.80
C SER A 48 -6.75 13.16 17.61
N LYS A 49 -6.24 11.99 17.23
CA LYS A 49 -4.82 11.75 16.98
C LYS A 49 -4.62 11.14 15.60
N GLU A 50 -3.58 11.56 14.91
CA GLU A 50 -3.15 10.90 13.68
C GLU A 50 -2.44 9.58 14.00
N VAL A 51 -2.84 8.54 13.28
CA VAL A 51 -2.24 7.21 13.33
C VAL A 51 -1.59 6.91 11.99
N LEU A 52 -0.30 6.58 12.05
CA LEU A 52 0.50 6.14 10.91
C LEU A 52 1.08 4.76 11.22
N ILE A 53 0.79 3.78 10.36
CA ILE A 53 1.27 2.40 10.50
C ILE A 53 2.13 2.07 9.29
N GLY A 54 3.45 1.96 9.48
CA GLY A 54 4.37 1.56 8.43
C GLY A 54 4.18 0.09 8.03
N ILE A 55 3.74 -0.17 6.81
CA ILE A 55 3.42 -1.52 6.29
C ILE A 55 4.63 -2.44 6.36
N GLN A 56 5.82 -1.94 6.03
CA GLN A 56 7.05 -2.73 6.03
C GLN A 56 7.49 -3.15 7.44
N GLU A 57 7.16 -2.34 8.45
CA GLU A 57 7.56 -2.53 9.86
C GLU A 57 6.51 -3.33 10.66
N MET A 58 5.38 -3.66 10.04
CA MET A 58 4.31 -4.44 10.67
C MET A 58 4.82 -5.82 11.11
N LYS A 59 4.78 -6.06 12.42
CA LYS A 59 5.06 -7.38 13.02
C LYS A 59 3.83 -8.27 13.13
N LYS A 60 2.63 -7.69 12.98
CA LYS A 60 1.33 -8.37 13.08
C LYS A 60 0.39 -7.85 12.01
N PRO A 61 -0.60 -8.64 11.55
CA PRO A 61 -1.65 -8.15 10.67
C PRO A 61 -2.40 -6.98 11.28
N VAL A 62 -2.83 -6.05 10.43
CA VAL A 62 -3.64 -4.89 10.82
C VAL A 62 -4.98 -4.97 10.13
N ALA A 63 -6.06 -4.75 10.88
CA ALA A 63 -7.40 -4.61 10.35
C ALA A 63 -8.04 -3.33 10.90
N VAL A 64 -8.39 -2.40 10.02
CA VAL A 64 -8.98 -1.11 10.39
C VAL A 64 -9.98 -0.68 9.33
N CYS A 65 -11.20 -0.32 9.72
CA CYS A 65 -12.22 0.22 8.80
C CYS A 65 -12.48 -0.62 7.54
N GLY A 66 -12.35 -1.95 7.63
CA GLY A 66 -12.51 -2.85 6.50
C GLY A 66 -11.30 -2.95 5.55
N LEU A 67 -10.21 -2.26 5.85
CA LEU A 67 -8.87 -2.55 5.33
C LEU A 67 -8.24 -3.65 6.18
N ALA A 68 -7.64 -4.65 5.54
CA ALA A 68 -6.84 -5.69 6.17
C ALA A 68 -5.49 -5.76 5.47
N VAL A 69 -4.41 -5.69 6.24
CA VAL A 69 -3.03 -5.77 5.73
C VAL A 69 -2.29 -6.87 6.45
N GLU A 70 -1.69 -7.76 5.66
CA GLU A 70 -0.82 -8.83 6.10
C GLU A 70 0.54 -8.65 5.45
N ASN A 71 1.60 -8.65 6.25
CA ASN A 71 2.98 -8.56 5.78
C ASN A 71 3.74 -9.81 6.24
N THR A 72 4.20 -10.59 5.28
CA THR A 72 5.08 -11.75 5.50
C THR A 72 6.43 -11.47 4.83
N THR A 73 7.42 -12.34 5.03
CA THR A 73 8.76 -12.19 4.44
C THR A 73 8.74 -11.91 2.94
N ASN A 74 7.88 -12.61 2.19
CA ASN A 74 7.88 -12.57 0.71
C ASN A 74 6.65 -11.91 0.08
N LEU A 75 5.59 -11.66 0.87
CA LEU A 75 4.30 -11.22 0.37
C LEU A 75 3.67 -10.20 1.30
N ILE A 76 3.23 -9.08 0.73
CA ILE A 76 2.30 -8.14 1.35
C ILE A 76 0.94 -8.35 0.70
N THR A 77 -0.11 -8.54 1.50
CA THR A 77 -1.50 -8.61 1.03
C THR A 77 -2.30 -7.49 1.66
N ILE A 78 -2.94 -6.66 0.83
CA ILE A 78 -3.80 -5.57 1.23
C ILE A 78 -5.19 -5.86 0.67
N LYS A 79 -6.19 -6.00 1.53
CA LYS A 79 -7.60 -6.21 1.15
C LYS A 79 -8.43 -5.06 1.69
N ALA A 80 -9.32 -4.51 0.88
CA ALA A 80 -10.25 -3.46 1.31
C ALA A 80 -11.69 -3.84 0.98
N LYS A 81 -12.65 -3.29 1.75
CA LYS A 81 -14.08 -3.39 1.43
C LYS A 81 -14.49 -2.55 0.23
N LYS A 82 -13.78 -1.45 -0.02
CA LYS A 82 -14.07 -0.49 -1.11
C LYS A 82 -12.79 -0.20 -1.90
N ARG A 83 -12.95 0.09 -3.20
CA ARG A 83 -11.81 0.34 -4.12
C ARG A 83 -11.12 1.69 -3.87
N ASP A 84 -11.86 2.69 -3.43
CA ASP A 84 -11.36 4.03 -3.08
C ASP A 84 -10.33 4.01 -1.94
N ILE A 85 -10.42 3.04 -1.02
CA ILE A 85 -9.41 2.83 0.04
C ILE A 85 -8.06 2.40 -0.56
N LEU A 86 -8.08 1.69 -1.69
CA LEU A 86 -6.88 1.32 -2.45
C LEU A 86 -6.43 2.41 -3.41
N ALA A 87 -7.22 3.47 -3.59
CA ALA A 87 -6.85 4.61 -4.40
C ALA A 87 -5.83 5.46 -3.66
N PHE A 88 -4.79 5.85 -4.38
CA PHE A 88 -3.68 6.61 -3.83
C PHE A 88 -4.01 8.09 -4.01
N SER A 89 -4.12 8.81 -2.89
CA SER A 89 -4.37 10.25 -2.92
C SER A 89 -3.03 10.99 -2.99
N THR A 90 -2.54 11.27 -4.19
CA THR A 90 -1.58 12.37 -4.34
C THR A 90 -2.38 13.66 -4.31
N ASN A 91 -2.35 14.38 -3.18
CA ASN A 91 -2.97 15.70 -3.14
C ASN A 91 -2.35 16.61 -4.22
N THR A 92 -3.24 17.37 -4.90
CA THR A 92 -3.06 18.72 -5.49
C THR A 92 -2.86 18.99 -6.98
N THR A 93 -2.82 18.04 -7.91
CA THR A 93 -2.82 18.42 -9.36
C THR A 93 -3.55 17.43 -10.27
N GLY A 94 -4.88 17.48 -10.31
CA GLY A 94 -5.73 17.07 -11.46
C GLY A 94 -5.75 15.60 -11.90
N ASP A 95 -4.71 14.81 -11.63
CA ASP A 95 -4.61 13.40 -12.03
C ASP A 95 -5.28 12.54 -10.97
N THR A 96 -6.60 12.41 -11.08
CA THR A 96 -7.37 11.39 -10.36
C THR A 96 -7.03 10.02 -10.93
N SER A 97 -5.85 9.50 -10.61
CA SER A 97 -5.53 8.09 -10.85
C SER A 97 -6.22 7.26 -9.78
N PRO A 98 -7.30 6.50 -10.08
CA PRO A 98 -7.97 5.70 -9.06
C PRO A 98 -7.05 4.64 -8.44
N ILE A 99 -5.89 4.31 -9.03
CA ILE A 99 -4.88 3.40 -8.46
C ILE A 99 -3.47 3.83 -8.92
N SER A 100 -2.57 4.26 -8.02
CA SER A 100 -1.14 4.55 -8.27
C SER A 100 -0.24 3.63 -7.44
N LEU A 101 0.27 2.55 -8.02
CA LEU A 101 1.12 1.59 -7.31
C LEU A 101 2.57 2.11 -7.34
N SER A 102 3.13 2.56 -6.20
CA SER A 102 4.57 2.80 -6.14
C SER A 102 5.31 1.53 -5.73
N SER A 103 6.31 1.12 -6.50
CA SER A 103 7.32 0.23 -5.99
C SER A 103 8.10 0.96 -4.90
N TYR A 104 8.45 0.18 -3.89
CA TYR A 104 9.34 0.46 -2.77
C TYR A 104 10.15 1.78 -2.82
N SER A 105 10.00 2.62 -1.79
CA SER A 105 10.97 3.69 -1.52
C SER A 105 12.25 3.08 -0.98
N ILE A 106 13.40 3.38 -1.58
CA ILE A 106 14.68 2.86 -1.10
C ILE A 106 15.34 3.95 -0.25
N ARG A 107 15.79 3.58 0.95
CA ARG A 107 16.73 4.41 1.70
C ARG A 107 18.14 4.11 1.22
N GLN A 108 18.68 4.94 0.34
CA GLN A 108 20.10 4.91 0.01
C GLN A 108 20.76 6.04 0.81
N ASP A 109 21.72 5.71 1.68
CA ASP A 109 22.47 6.69 2.49
C ASP A 109 21.61 7.67 3.33
N GLY A 110 20.44 7.20 3.79
CA GLY A 110 19.49 8.01 4.57
C GLY A 110 18.53 8.85 3.72
N LEU A 111 18.70 8.90 2.40
CA LEU A 111 17.77 9.52 1.45
C LEU A 111 16.70 8.52 1.01
N VAL A 112 15.43 8.88 1.19
CA VAL A 112 14.29 8.13 0.66
C VAL A 112 14.17 8.48 -0.82
N VAL A 113 14.61 7.58 -1.70
CA VAL A 113 14.39 7.68 -3.14
C VAL A 113 13.03 7.07 -3.45
N GLU A 114 12.14 7.85 -4.07
CA GLU A 114 10.87 7.33 -4.57
C GLU A 114 11.14 6.18 -5.55
N GLY A 115 10.47 5.03 -5.40
CA GLY A 115 10.61 3.94 -6.36
C GLY A 115 9.80 4.13 -7.63
N ILE A 116 9.79 3.11 -8.49
CA ILE A 116 9.01 3.05 -9.74
C ILE A 116 7.52 3.16 -9.45
N LYS A 117 6.85 4.20 -9.93
CA LYS A 117 5.40 4.38 -9.81
C LYS A 117 4.67 3.83 -11.03
N ILE A 118 3.53 3.18 -10.82
CA ILE A 118 2.63 2.72 -11.87
C ILE A 118 1.30 3.41 -11.64
N ASN A 119 1.00 4.39 -12.49
CA ASN A 119 -0.24 5.14 -12.43
C ASN A 119 -1.27 4.47 -13.32
N ILE A 120 -2.42 4.13 -12.75
CA ILE A 120 -3.60 3.67 -13.47
C ILE A 120 -4.61 4.81 -13.45
N THR A 121 -4.79 5.45 -14.60
CA THR A 121 -5.66 6.62 -14.77
C THR A 121 -6.85 6.27 -15.66
N MET A 122 -8.03 6.79 -15.34
CA MET A 122 -9.15 6.76 -16.27
C MET A 122 -8.88 7.77 -17.40
N LEU A 123 -8.91 7.32 -18.66
CA LEU A 123 -8.85 8.24 -19.78
C LEU A 123 -10.24 8.82 -20.03
N ASP A 124 -10.33 10.15 -20.04
CA ASP A 124 -11.57 10.89 -19.88
C ASP A 124 -12.45 10.99 -21.14
N THR A 125 -12.31 10.07 -22.10
CA THR A 125 -13.14 10.12 -23.31
C THR A 125 -13.71 8.80 -23.81
N ASP A 126 -13.23 7.61 -23.43
CA ASP A 126 -14.02 6.38 -23.70
C ASP A 126 -13.47 5.11 -23.03
N LYS A 127 -14.26 4.59 -22.09
CA LYS A 127 -14.44 3.15 -21.77
C LYS A 127 -13.25 2.31 -21.27
N ASN A 128 -12.02 2.81 -21.20
CA ASN A 128 -10.85 2.04 -20.73
C ASN A 128 -10.06 2.79 -19.65
N TYR A 129 -9.42 2.03 -18.74
CA TYR A 129 -8.35 2.55 -17.89
C TYR A 129 -7.05 2.59 -18.71
N SER A 130 -6.06 3.36 -18.26
CA SER A 130 -4.71 3.31 -18.82
C SER A 130 -3.69 3.15 -17.71
N ALA A 131 -2.69 2.31 -17.93
CA ALA A 131 -1.55 2.19 -17.03
C ALA A 131 -0.31 2.81 -17.69
N LYS A 132 0.43 3.59 -16.89
CA LYS A 132 1.72 4.16 -17.27
C LYS A 132 2.71 3.99 -16.12
N ALA A 133 3.91 3.52 -16.44
CA ALA A 133 5.03 3.52 -15.51
C ALA A 133 5.65 4.92 -15.44
N SER A 134 6.16 5.29 -14.27
CA SER A 134 6.91 6.50 -13.99
C SER A 134 8.13 6.08 -13.18
N ILE A 135 9.30 6.21 -13.80
CA ILE A 135 10.57 5.73 -13.24
C ILE A 135 11.39 6.98 -12.92
N PRO A 136 11.92 7.11 -11.69
CA PRO A 136 12.86 8.18 -11.35
C PRO A 136 14.05 8.17 -12.31
N GLY A 137 14.55 9.35 -12.69
CA GLY A 137 15.66 9.47 -13.64
C GLY A 137 16.89 8.65 -13.24
N LEU A 138 17.19 8.58 -11.95
CA LEU A 138 18.30 7.81 -11.37
C LEU A 138 18.17 6.28 -11.55
N MET A 139 17.02 5.76 -11.94
CA MET A 139 16.77 4.31 -12.06
C MET A 139 16.50 3.87 -13.50
N ILE A 140 16.50 4.79 -14.47
CA ILE A 140 16.07 4.54 -15.86
C ILE A 140 16.86 3.39 -16.50
N ASP A 141 18.19 3.42 -16.43
CA ASP A 141 19.05 2.53 -17.22
C ASP A 141 19.01 1.06 -16.78
N ASN A 142 18.54 0.81 -15.56
CA ASN A 142 18.55 -0.52 -14.93
C ASN A 142 17.16 -1.01 -14.49
N SER A 143 16.11 -0.31 -14.92
CA SER A 143 14.72 -0.67 -14.59
C SER A 143 13.98 -1.29 -15.77
N ALA A 144 13.04 -2.17 -15.48
CA ALA A 144 12.11 -2.68 -16.49
C ALA A 144 10.74 -2.89 -15.88
N VAL A 145 9.69 -2.57 -16.64
CA VAL A 145 8.30 -2.68 -16.20
C VAL A 145 7.48 -3.37 -17.27
N GLY A 146 6.80 -4.44 -16.91
CA GLY A 146 5.83 -5.12 -17.75
C GLY A 146 4.50 -5.29 -17.04
N MET A 147 3.43 -5.47 -17.82
CA MET A 147 2.08 -5.72 -17.30
C MET A 147 1.43 -6.90 -18.00
N ARG A 148 0.66 -7.70 -17.26
CA ARG A 148 -0.32 -8.64 -17.80
C ARG A 148 -1.73 -8.23 -17.38
N ILE A 149 -2.66 -8.43 -18.28
CA ILE A 149 -4.10 -8.20 -18.07
C ILE A 149 -4.78 -9.56 -18.10
N ASP A 150 -5.52 -9.90 -17.04
CA ASP A 150 -6.28 -11.15 -16.91
C ASP A 150 -5.46 -12.43 -17.24
N GLY A 151 -4.17 -12.44 -16.89
CA GLY A 151 -3.26 -13.57 -17.16
C GLY A 151 -2.82 -13.71 -18.62
N GLY A 152 -3.10 -12.72 -19.47
CA GLY A 152 -2.69 -12.69 -20.88
C GLY A 152 -1.19 -12.45 -21.09
N LYS A 153 -0.83 -12.10 -22.33
CA LYS A 153 0.56 -11.82 -22.73
C LYS A 153 1.18 -10.70 -21.88
N LEU A 154 2.47 -10.82 -21.58
CA LEU A 154 3.25 -9.74 -20.99
C LEU A 154 3.41 -8.59 -21.99
N LEU A 155 2.94 -7.40 -21.60
CA LEU A 155 3.03 -6.16 -22.36
C LEU A 155 4.16 -5.30 -21.76
N PRO A 156 5.18 -4.91 -22.55
CA PRO A 156 6.23 -4.02 -22.06
C PRO A 156 5.62 -2.64 -21.81
N MET A 157 5.85 -2.09 -20.62
CA MET A 157 5.53 -0.70 -20.29
C MET A 157 6.77 0.18 -20.39
N TYR A 158 7.91 -0.36 -19.99
CA TYR A 158 9.22 0.27 -20.06
C TYR A 158 10.34 -0.79 -20.02
N TRP A 159 11.41 -0.57 -20.75
CA TRP A 159 12.71 -1.22 -20.56
C TRP A 159 13.82 -0.28 -21.06
N PRO A 160 15.08 -0.43 -20.61
CA PRO A 160 16.18 0.42 -21.07
C PRO A 160 16.32 0.28 -22.59
N ASP A 161 16.59 1.39 -23.30
CA ASP A 161 16.61 1.45 -24.77
C ASP A 161 15.25 1.20 -25.48
N GLY A 162 14.17 1.09 -24.71
CA GLY A 162 12.81 0.87 -25.20
C GLY A 162 11.90 2.09 -25.17
N ASP A 163 10.75 1.95 -25.81
CA ASP A 163 9.70 2.97 -25.75
C ASP A 163 8.90 2.93 -24.44
N TRP A 164 8.50 4.12 -24.01
CA TRP A 164 7.52 4.30 -22.94
C TRP A 164 6.12 3.99 -23.46
N ASN A 165 5.58 2.85 -23.06
CA ASN A 165 4.28 2.39 -23.52
C ASN A 165 3.20 2.66 -22.48
N ARG A 166 2.19 3.42 -22.90
CA ARG A 166 0.91 3.49 -22.17
C ARG A 166 0.07 2.29 -22.60
N ILE A 167 -0.41 1.52 -21.63
CA ILE A 167 -1.22 0.34 -21.92
C ILE A 167 -2.69 0.63 -21.60
N ALA A 168 -3.55 0.43 -22.60
CA ALA A 168 -5.00 0.49 -22.41
C ALA A 168 -5.51 -0.78 -21.70
N ILE A 169 -6.35 -0.60 -20.69
CA ILE A 169 -6.93 -1.65 -19.85
C ILE A 169 -8.44 -1.63 -20.03
N PRO A 170 -9.06 -2.71 -20.54
CA PRO A 170 -10.50 -2.83 -20.64
C PRO A 170 -11.21 -2.66 -19.29
N LYS A 171 -12.34 -1.93 -19.23
CA LYS A 171 -13.15 -1.80 -17.98
C LYS A 171 -13.61 -3.13 -17.38
N LYS A 172 -13.73 -4.17 -18.21
CA LYS A 172 -14.13 -5.53 -17.78
C LYS A 172 -13.00 -6.33 -17.13
N THR A 173 -11.78 -5.81 -17.15
CA THR A 173 -10.61 -6.47 -16.58
C THR A 173 -10.83 -6.79 -15.11
N ARG A 174 -10.45 -8.02 -14.72
CA ARG A 174 -10.51 -8.48 -13.35
C ARG A 174 -9.17 -8.32 -12.67
N THR A 175 -8.09 -8.79 -13.29
CA THR A 175 -6.77 -8.79 -12.68
C THR A 175 -5.75 -8.04 -13.51
N LEU A 176 -4.89 -7.31 -12.82
CA LEU A 176 -3.69 -6.70 -13.37
C LEU A 176 -2.49 -7.28 -12.63
N GLU A 177 -1.48 -7.71 -13.37
CA GLU A 177 -0.19 -8.10 -12.78
C GLU A 177 0.89 -7.21 -13.37
N PHE A 178 1.66 -6.56 -12.50
CA PHE A 178 2.81 -5.75 -12.87
C PHE A 178 4.07 -6.46 -12.45
N TYR A 179 5.06 -6.45 -13.33
CA TYR A 179 6.38 -7.03 -13.11
C TYR A 179 7.38 -5.90 -13.17
N LEU A 180 8.12 -5.71 -12.09
CA LEU A 180 9.07 -4.61 -11.96
C LEU A 180 10.45 -5.16 -11.67
N LYS A 181 11.44 -4.68 -12.41
CA LYS A 181 12.85 -4.79 -12.10
C LYS A 181 13.35 -3.40 -11.78
N SER A 182 14.02 -3.24 -10.65
CA SER A 182 14.75 -2.03 -10.29
C SER A 182 16.23 -2.33 -10.22
N GLU A 183 17.07 -1.34 -10.43
CA GLU A 183 18.53 -1.44 -10.33
C GLU A 183 19.04 -2.09 -9.04
N LEU A 184 18.35 -1.83 -7.94
CA LEU A 184 18.82 -2.12 -6.59
C LEU A 184 18.40 -3.51 -6.06
N ASP A 185 17.57 -4.25 -6.81
CA ASP A 185 17.24 -5.65 -6.51
C ASP A 185 17.49 -6.49 -7.76
N THR A 186 18.27 -7.57 -7.60
CA THR A 186 18.54 -8.51 -8.69
C THR A 186 17.31 -9.33 -9.07
N ASN A 187 16.25 -9.30 -8.25
CA ASN A 187 15.01 -10.04 -8.45
C ASN A 187 13.89 -9.15 -8.99
N TRP A 188 12.98 -9.77 -9.74
CA TRP A 188 11.75 -9.09 -10.13
C TRP A 188 10.78 -9.03 -8.96
N GLN A 189 10.03 -7.95 -8.88
CA GLN A 189 8.84 -7.83 -8.04
C GLN A 189 7.60 -8.08 -8.90
N ARG A 190 6.58 -8.68 -8.28
CA ARG A 190 5.26 -8.78 -8.90
C ARG A 190 4.22 -8.07 -8.04
N VAL A 191 3.43 -7.20 -8.64
CA VAL A 191 2.26 -6.59 -7.99
C VAL A 191 1.01 -7.09 -8.68
N SER A 192 0.12 -7.76 -7.96
CA SER A 192 -1.17 -8.22 -8.48
C SER A 192 -2.28 -7.39 -7.88
N VAL A 193 -3.18 -6.89 -8.72
CA VAL A 193 -4.36 -6.13 -8.33
C VAL A 193 -5.59 -6.88 -8.85
N ASP A 194 -6.49 -7.28 -7.95
CA ASP A 194 -7.84 -7.74 -8.32
C ASP A 194 -8.79 -6.54 -8.23
N LEU A 195 -9.30 -6.12 -9.39
CA LEU A 195 -10.24 -5.03 -9.52
C LEU A 195 -11.63 -5.44 -9.07
N LYS A 196 -12.04 -6.71 -9.20
CA LYS A 196 -13.38 -7.17 -8.75
C LYS A 196 -13.43 -7.34 -7.24
N SER A 197 -12.37 -7.90 -6.66
CA SER A 197 -12.21 -8.05 -5.21
C SER A 197 -11.08 -7.14 -4.76
N PRO A 198 -11.33 -5.97 -4.11
CA PRO A 198 -10.32 -4.94 -3.89
C PRO A 198 -9.14 -5.49 -3.07
N THR A 199 -8.15 -6.03 -3.77
CA THR A 199 -7.04 -6.77 -3.20
C THR A 199 -5.80 -6.45 -3.98
N ILE A 200 -4.74 -6.07 -3.27
CA ILE A 200 -3.41 -5.90 -3.81
C ILE A 200 -2.48 -6.91 -3.15
N LYS A 201 -1.64 -7.55 -3.95
CA LYS A 201 -0.58 -8.46 -3.49
C LYS A 201 0.75 -8.01 -4.04
N VAL A 202 1.73 -7.79 -3.17
CA VAL A 202 3.10 -7.42 -3.54
C VAL A 202 4.02 -8.59 -3.21
N TYR A 203 4.54 -9.23 -4.24
CA TYR A 203 5.54 -10.29 -4.15
C TYR A 203 6.92 -9.64 -4.23
N ARG A 204 7.65 -9.62 -3.10
CA ARG A 204 8.94 -8.92 -2.98
C ARG A 204 10.06 -9.55 -3.82
N LYS A 205 9.99 -10.85 -4.05
CA LYS A 205 10.89 -11.60 -4.94
C LYS A 205 10.07 -12.56 -5.76
N PHE A 206 10.17 -12.44 -7.08
CA PHE A 206 9.42 -13.22 -8.05
C PHE A 206 10.33 -13.52 -9.25
N PRO A 207 10.32 -14.75 -9.80
CA PRO A 207 11.05 -15.05 -11.02
C PRO A 207 10.45 -14.28 -12.21
N PHE A 208 11.29 -13.85 -13.15
CA PHE A 208 10.77 -13.22 -14.37
C PHE A 208 9.82 -14.19 -15.09
N PRO A 209 8.62 -13.74 -15.52
CA PRO A 209 7.75 -14.56 -16.34
C PRO A 209 8.46 -14.99 -17.63
N ALA A 210 8.67 -16.29 -17.81
CA ALA A 210 9.41 -16.82 -18.95
C ALA A 210 8.64 -16.76 -20.30
N LYS A 211 7.35 -16.39 -20.31
CA LYS A 211 6.47 -16.38 -21.50
C LYS A 211 5.36 -15.33 -21.38
#